data_AF-M0IT21-F1
#
_entry.id   AF-M0IT21-F1
#
_cell.length_a   1.000
_cell.length_b   1.000
_cell.length_c   1.000
_cell.angle_alpha   90.00
_cell.angle_beta   90.00
_cell.angle_gamma   90.00
#
_symmetry.space_group_name_H-M   'P 1'
#
loop_
_entity.id
_entity.type
_entity.pdbx_description
1 polymer ?
#
loop_
_entity_poly.entity_id
_entity_poly.type
_entity_poly.pdbx_seq_one_letter_code
_entity_poly.pdbx_strand_id
1 'polypeptide(L)'
;MVSSTRIETLVDEVRAAFDYRPDEIEEGLETKEADVLQLRKSCRLLAGAETLLEQGFYTLVIEASFVAIERVVEFKLLEGGVEPRDLPGTHPGVYTEAARRGILSGHVADSLQDLWRNHRAKTYYQDGLAARERAEKLYELASETHEYVINQSAKKHECICE
;
A
#
# COMPACT_ATOMS: atom_id res chain seq x y z
N MET A 1 21.61 -21.25 -16.95
CA MET A 1 20.32 -21.96 -17.02
C MET A 1 19.86 -22.14 -15.59
N VAL A 2 18.88 -21.36 -15.12
CA VAL A 2 18.28 -21.59 -13.78
C VAL A 2 17.52 -22.91 -13.91
N SER A 3 17.93 -23.93 -13.15
CA SER A 3 17.22 -25.21 -13.16
C SER A 3 15.83 -25.01 -12.53
N SER A 4 14.78 -25.56 -13.16
CA SER A 4 13.42 -25.62 -12.58
C SER A 4 13.45 -26.10 -11.13
N THR A 5 14.33 -27.05 -10.84
CA THR A 5 14.52 -27.63 -9.50
C THR A 5 14.97 -26.60 -8.46
N ARG A 6 15.80 -25.60 -8.81
CA ARG A 6 16.21 -24.56 -7.84
C ARG A 6 15.06 -23.62 -7.54
N ILE A 7 14.21 -23.32 -8.52
CA ILE A 7 13.02 -22.48 -8.32
C ILE A 7 12.03 -23.21 -7.40
N GLU A 8 11.77 -24.49 -7.65
CA GLU A 8 10.91 -25.33 -6.80
C GLU A 8 11.40 -25.36 -5.35
N THR A 9 12.70 -25.61 -5.13
CA THR A 9 13.29 -25.56 -3.78
C THR A 9 13.11 -24.19 -3.12
N LEU A 10 13.38 -23.09 -3.84
CA LEU A 10 13.20 -21.74 -3.30
C LEU A 10 11.74 -21.44 -2.97
N VAL A 11 10.78 -21.94 -3.75
CA VAL A 11 9.35 -21.80 -3.44
C VAL A 11 9.02 -22.49 -2.11
N ASP A 12 9.51 -23.70 -1.88
CA ASP A 12 9.28 -24.42 -0.63
C ASP A 12 9.96 -23.74 0.56
N GLU A 13 11.20 -23.28 0.40
CA GLU A 13 11.93 -22.50 1.41
C GLU A 13 11.19 -21.20 1.78
N VAL A 14 10.70 -20.45 0.78
CA VAL A 14 9.92 -19.23 0.99
C VAL A 14 8.62 -19.54 1.73
N ARG A 15 7.87 -20.58 1.33
CA ARG A 15 6.63 -20.96 2.02
C ARG A 15 6.89 -21.28 3.50
N ALA A 16 7.91 -22.08 3.78
CA ALA A 16 8.30 -22.39 5.16
C ALA A 16 8.66 -21.13 5.96
N ALA A 17 9.29 -20.12 5.33
CA ALA A 17 9.61 -18.85 5.98
C ALA A 17 8.38 -18.04 6.41
N PHE A 18 7.24 -18.17 5.72
CA PHE A 18 5.99 -17.49 6.08
C PHE A 18 5.16 -18.23 7.14
N ASP A 19 5.50 -19.48 7.49
CA ASP A 19 4.76 -20.31 8.45
C ASP A 19 5.18 -20.12 9.92
N TYR A 20 6.27 -19.37 10.18
CA TYR A 20 6.72 -19.02 11.53
C TYR A 20 6.83 -17.52 11.73
N ARG A 21 6.88 -17.09 13.00
CA ARG A 21 7.08 -15.68 13.36
C ARG A 21 8.55 -15.30 13.12
N PRO A 22 8.84 -14.27 12.31
CA PRO A 22 10.22 -13.84 12.05
C PRO A 22 10.86 -13.16 13.27
N ASP A 23 12.20 -13.21 13.34
CA ASP A 23 12.99 -12.58 14.42
C ASP A 23 13.27 -11.09 14.13
N GLU A 24 13.72 -10.77 12.92
CA GLU A 24 14.02 -9.40 12.48
C GLU A 24 12.81 -8.78 11.77
N ILE A 25 11.89 -8.23 12.57
CA ILE A 25 10.69 -7.55 12.06
C ILE A 25 11.05 -6.12 11.63
N GLU A 26 10.52 -5.70 10.49
CA GLU A 26 10.70 -4.33 9.99
C GLU A 26 10.30 -3.30 11.06
N GLU A 27 11.14 -2.27 11.22
CA GLU A 27 10.98 -1.23 12.23
C GLU A 27 9.58 -0.61 12.19
N GLY A 28 8.97 -0.47 13.37
CA GLY A 28 7.63 0.07 13.54
C GLY A 28 6.49 -0.94 13.30
N LEU A 29 6.70 -2.10 12.65
CA LEU A 29 5.58 -3.00 12.33
C LEU A 29 5.16 -3.95 13.46
N GLU A 30 5.94 -4.05 14.54
CA GLU A 30 5.56 -4.87 15.71
C GLU A 30 4.36 -4.25 16.45
N THR A 31 3.20 -4.90 16.31
CA THR A 31 1.97 -4.56 17.03
C THR A 31 1.00 -5.75 17.03
N LYS A 32 0.10 -5.79 18.02
CA LYS A 32 -1.00 -6.77 18.08
C LYS A 32 -2.30 -6.25 17.46
N GLU A 33 -2.34 -4.97 17.09
CA GLU A 33 -3.53 -4.29 16.58
C GLU A 33 -3.48 -4.26 15.04
N ALA A 34 -4.44 -4.93 14.41
CA ALA A 34 -4.46 -5.09 12.95
C ALA A 34 -4.62 -3.77 12.21
N ASP A 35 -5.37 -2.82 12.77
CA ASP A 35 -5.53 -1.48 12.21
C ASP A 35 -4.20 -0.70 12.27
N VAL A 36 -3.57 -0.64 13.45
CA VAL A 36 -2.27 0.00 13.64
C VAL A 36 -1.22 -0.60 12.72
N LEU A 37 -1.24 -1.91 12.49
CA LEU A 37 -0.34 -2.56 11.53
C LEU A 37 -0.52 -2.00 10.11
N GLN A 38 -1.75 -1.79 9.63
CA GLN A 38 -1.97 -1.21 8.31
C GLN A 38 -1.55 0.27 8.26
N LEU A 39 -1.79 1.04 9.32
CA LEU A 39 -1.31 2.43 9.41
C LEU A 39 0.21 2.50 9.26
N ARG A 40 0.93 1.73 10.08
CA ARG A 40 2.39 1.75 10.06
C ARG A 40 2.97 1.17 8.77
N LYS A 41 2.32 0.19 8.15
CA LYS A 41 2.67 -0.25 6.78
C LYS A 41 2.54 0.87 5.76
N SER A 42 1.49 1.71 5.85
CA SER A 42 1.37 2.89 4.99
C SER A 42 2.55 3.85 5.19
N CYS A 43 2.94 4.13 6.45
CA CYS A 43 4.11 4.94 6.76
C CYS A 43 5.40 4.38 6.14
N ARG A 44 5.65 3.07 6.31
CA ARG A 44 6.83 2.38 5.77
C ARG A 44 6.88 2.40 4.24
N LEU A 45 5.72 2.25 3.59
CA LEU A 45 5.61 2.36 2.14
C LEU A 45 5.90 3.78 1.63
N LEU A 46 5.44 4.82 2.34
CA LEU A 46 5.76 6.20 1.99
C LEU A 46 7.26 6.51 2.17
N ALA A 47 7.87 6.11 3.29
CA ALA A 47 9.30 6.28 3.51
C ALA A 47 10.16 5.54 2.45
N GLY A 48 9.75 4.32 2.10
CA GLY A 48 10.38 3.56 1.02
C GLY A 48 10.19 4.22 -0.35
N ALA A 49 8.98 4.72 -0.65
CA ALA A 49 8.69 5.41 -1.90
C ALA A 49 9.51 6.69 -2.07
N GLU A 50 9.70 7.47 -1.00
CA GLU A 50 10.55 8.66 -1.01
C GLU A 50 12.00 8.31 -1.35
N THR A 51 12.57 7.33 -0.64
CA THR A 51 13.94 6.84 -0.88
C THR A 51 14.11 6.36 -2.34
N LEU A 52 13.13 5.64 -2.87
CA LEU A 52 13.15 5.12 -4.23
C LEU A 52 12.95 6.21 -5.30
N LEU A 53 12.23 7.27 -4.96
CA LEU A 53 12.03 8.43 -5.83
C LEU A 53 13.34 9.17 -6.06
N GLU A 54 14.11 9.41 -5.00
CA GLU A 54 15.45 10.02 -5.09
C GLU A 54 16.41 9.18 -5.95
N GLN A 55 16.30 7.86 -5.85
CA GLN A 55 17.13 6.91 -6.60
C GLN A 55 16.65 6.65 -8.04
N GLY A 56 15.49 7.19 -8.43
CA GLY A 56 14.95 7.09 -9.79
C GLY A 56 14.20 5.80 -10.10
N PHE A 57 13.80 5.02 -9.10
CA PHE A 57 13.02 3.78 -9.26
C PHE A 57 11.51 4.06 -9.42
N TYR A 58 11.13 4.87 -10.42
CA TYR A 58 9.78 5.42 -10.55
C TYR A 58 8.66 4.39 -10.61
N THR A 59 8.89 3.21 -11.22
CA THR A 59 7.89 2.13 -11.20
C THR A 59 7.58 1.70 -9.77
N LEU A 60 8.61 1.50 -8.94
CA LEU A 60 8.42 1.08 -7.55
C LEU A 60 7.79 2.18 -6.70
N VAL A 61 8.11 3.45 -6.95
CA VAL A 61 7.44 4.59 -6.30
C VAL A 61 5.94 4.55 -6.60
N ILE A 62 5.56 4.33 -7.87
CA ILE A 62 4.15 4.27 -8.29
C ILE A 62 3.43 3.11 -7.58
N GLU A 63 4.02 1.92 -7.57
CA GLU A 63 3.47 0.75 -6.88
C GLU A 63 3.32 0.99 -5.37
N ALA A 64 4.39 1.44 -4.71
CA ALA A 64 4.40 1.67 -3.27
C ALA A 64 3.39 2.76 -2.87
N SER A 65 3.22 3.80 -3.68
CA SER A 65 2.28 4.89 -3.43
C SER A 65 0.82 4.42 -3.45
N PHE A 66 0.43 3.60 -4.43
CA PHE A 66 -0.90 3.01 -4.44
C PHE A 66 -1.13 2.09 -3.23
N VAL A 67 -0.16 1.22 -2.93
CA VAL A 67 -0.30 0.33 -1.77
C VAL A 67 -0.34 1.13 -0.48
N ALA A 68 0.39 2.24 -0.34
CA ALA A 68 0.32 3.13 0.82
C ALA A 68 -1.08 3.71 1.02
N ILE A 69 -1.74 4.18 -0.06
CA ILE A 69 -3.13 4.65 -0.04
C ILE A 69 -4.06 3.52 0.43
N GLU A 70 -3.88 2.31 -0.09
CA GLU A 70 -4.72 1.17 0.31
C GLU A 70 -4.51 0.82 1.78
N ARG A 71 -3.26 0.82 2.26
CA ARG A 71 -2.93 0.52 3.65
C ARG A 71 -3.59 1.52 4.62
N VAL A 72 -3.55 2.82 4.33
CA VAL A 72 -4.17 3.82 5.22
C VAL A 72 -5.70 3.76 5.17
N VAL A 73 -6.28 3.41 4.02
CA VAL A 73 -7.72 3.17 3.89
C VAL A 73 -8.12 1.91 4.67
N GLU A 74 -7.39 0.81 4.52
CA GLU A 74 -7.63 -0.43 5.30
C GLU A 74 -7.49 -0.20 6.80
N PHE A 75 -6.52 0.60 7.23
CA PHE A 75 -6.42 1.06 8.62
C PHE A 75 -7.75 1.68 9.08
N LYS A 76 -8.30 2.63 8.32
CA LYS A 76 -9.54 3.31 8.70
C LYS A 76 -10.76 2.38 8.63
N LEU A 77 -10.78 1.42 7.71
CA LEU A 77 -11.81 0.38 7.65
C LEU A 77 -11.79 -0.50 8.91
N LEU A 78 -10.61 -0.98 9.31
CA LEU A 78 -10.42 -1.79 10.52
C LEU A 78 -10.74 -1.00 11.79
N GLU A 79 -10.29 0.25 11.89
CA GLU A 79 -10.64 1.16 13.00
C GLU A 79 -12.17 1.34 13.09
N GLY A 80 -12.85 1.40 11.94
CA GLY A 80 -14.31 1.45 11.82
C GLY A 80 -15.04 0.12 12.07
N GLY A 81 -14.34 -0.92 12.53
CA GLY A 81 -14.92 -2.21 12.92
C GLY A 81 -15.09 -3.23 11.79
N VAL A 82 -14.41 -3.05 10.65
CA VAL A 82 -14.26 -4.16 9.68
C VAL A 82 -13.34 -5.21 10.27
N GLU A 83 -13.74 -6.49 10.21
CA GLU A 83 -12.87 -7.58 10.62
C GLU A 83 -11.77 -7.81 9.56
N PRO A 84 -10.53 -8.18 9.95
CA PRO A 84 -9.44 -8.39 8.99
C PRO A 84 -9.74 -9.36 7.84
N ARG A 85 -10.55 -10.40 8.09
CA ARG A 85 -10.98 -11.37 7.06
C ARG A 85 -11.98 -10.80 6.05
N ASP A 86 -12.64 -9.70 6.39
CA ASP A 86 -13.68 -9.07 5.58
C ASP A 86 -13.12 -7.85 4.82
N LEU A 87 -11.82 -7.56 4.96
CA LEU A 87 -11.17 -6.56 4.11
C LEU A 87 -11.25 -6.98 2.64
N PRO A 88 -11.46 -6.03 1.71
CA PRO A 88 -11.50 -6.35 0.29
C PRO A 88 -10.18 -6.98 -0.18
N GLY A 89 -10.24 -8.19 -0.75
CA GLY A 89 -9.06 -8.90 -1.28
C GLY A 89 -8.54 -8.36 -2.63
N THR A 90 -9.05 -7.21 -3.10
CA THR A 90 -8.63 -6.62 -4.38
C THR A 90 -8.44 -5.11 -4.22
N HIS A 91 -7.44 -4.56 -4.90
CA HIS A 91 -7.14 -3.13 -4.89
C HIS A 91 -8.38 -2.25 -5.19
N PRO A 92 -9.18 -2.49 -6.26
CA PRO A 92 -10.35 -1.66 -6.51
C PRO A 92 -11.45 -1.80 -5.44
N GLY A 93 -11.52 -2.97 -4.80
CA GLY A 93 -12.47 -3.24 -3.72
C GLY A 93 -12.21 -2.38 -2.48
N VAL A 94 -10.94 -2.09 -2.17
CA VAL A 94 -10.56 -1.22 -1.04
C VAL A 94 -11.16 0.18 -1.22
N TYR A 95 -11.02 0.78 -2.40
CA TYR A 95 -11.58 2.10 -2.70
C TYR A 95 -13.12 2.11 -2.72
N THR A 96 -13.74 1.04 -3.24
CA THR A 96 -15.21 0.89 -3.25
C THR A 96 -15.77 0.89 -1.83
N GLU A 97 -15.16 0.12 -0.92
CA GLU A 97 -15.61 0.06 0.47
C GLU A 97 -15.32 1.37 1.23
N ALA A 98 -14.20 2.04 0.91
CA ALA A 98 -13.88 3.36 1.47
C ALA A 98 -14.97 4.40 1.17
N ALA A 99 -15.43 4.46 -0.09
CA ALA A 99 -16.52 5.35 -0.48
C ALA A 99 -17.83 4.98 0.20
N ARG A 100 -18.16 3.69 0.27
CA ARG A 100 -19.38 3.19 0.92
C ARG A 100 -19.46 3.62 2.39
N ARG A 101 -18.33 3.67 3.08
CA ARG A 101 -18.23 4.07 4.50
C ARG A 101 -17.96 5.55 4.72
N GLY A 102 -17.88 6.35 3.64
CA GLY A 102 -17.64 7.79 3.73
C GLY A 102 -16.22 8.16 4.15
N ILE A 103 -15.25 7.25 4.03
CA ILE A 103 -13.83 7.55 4.29
C ILE A 103 -13.30 8.44 3.18
N LEU A 104 -13.61 8.09 1.93
CA LEU A 104 -13.31 8.88 0.73
C LEU A 104 -14.62 9.30 0.05
N SER A 105 -14.56 10.38 -0.74
CA SER A 105 -15.68 10.71 -1.62
C SER A 105 -15.79 9.68 -2.74
N GLY A 106 -17.00 9.48 -3.29
CA GLY A 106 -17.21 8.59 -4.43
C GLY A 106 -16.33 8.97 -5.64
N HIS A 107 -16.19 10.27 -5.91
CA HIS A 107 -15.32 10.76 -7.00
C HIS A 107 -13.85 10.37 -6.82
N VAL A 108 -13.31 10.51 -5.60
CA VAL A 108 -11.92 10.13 -5.30
C VAL A 108 -11.75 8.62 -5.43
N ALA A 109 -12.66 7.83 -4.89
CA ALA A 109 -12.61 6.37 -4.98
C ALA A 109 -12.70 5.88 -6.44
N ASP A 110 -13.58 6.43 -7.25
CA ASP A 110 -13.71 6.08 -8.67
C ASP A 110 -12.44 6.47 -9.45
N SER A 111 -11.87 7.64 -9.17
CA SER A 111 -10.63 8.11 -9.80
C SER A 111 -9.43 7.22 -9.42
N LEU A 112 -9.30 6.81 -8.16
CA LEU A 112 -8.25 5.89 -7.72
C LEU A 112 -8.38 4.50 -8.36
N GLN A 113 -9.61 4.00 -8.52
CA GLN A 113 -9.86 2.76 -9.24
C GLN A 113 -9.46 2.85 -10.72
N ASP A 114 -9.79 3.96 -11.38
CA ASP A 114 -9.40 4.20 -12.77
C ASP A 114 -7.88 4.32 -12.92
N LEU A 115 -7.22 5.07 -12.04
CA LEU A 115 -5.77 5.18 -11.97
C LEU A 115 -5.11 3.80 -11.82
N TRP A 116 -5.61 2.97 -10.90
CA TRP A 116 -5.09 1.62 -10.67
C TRP A 116 -5.32 0.68 -11.86
N ARG A 117 -6.51 0.70 -12.48
CA ARG A 117 -6.84 -0.21 -13.58
C ARG A 117 -6.17 0.19 -14.88
N ASN A 118 -6.27 1.45 -15.23
CA ASN A 118 -5.98 1.92 -16.58
C ASN A 118 -4.64 2.65 -16.67
N HIS A 119 -4.24 3.40 -15.64
CA HIS A 119 -3.01 4.22 -15.71
C HIS A 119 -1.78 3.49 -15.19
N ARG A 120 -1.94 2.62 -14.18
CA ARG A 120 -0.90 1.65 -13.80
C ARG A 120 -0.60 0.70 -14.96
N ALA A 121 -1.62 0.14 -15.62
CA ALA A 121 -1.43 -0.75 -16.77
C ALA A 121 -0.67 -0.07 -17.91
N LYS A 122 -0.93 1.21 -18.19
CA LYS A 122 -0.13 2.00 -19.16
C LYS A 122 1.35 2.10 -18.77
N THR A 123 1.67 1.99 -17.48
CA THR A 123 3.06 1.99 -16.97
C THR A 123 3.80 0.68 -17.24
N TYR A 124 3.06 -0.41 -17.45
CA TYR A 124 3.59 -1.74 -17.75
C TYR A 124 3.68 -2.05 -19.26
N TYR A 125 3.02 -1.28 -20.12
CA TYR A 125 3.00 -1.47 -21.58
C TYR A 125 3.61 -0.26 -22.32
N GLN A 126 4.00 -0.45 -23.58
CA GLN A 126 4.88 0.46 -24.36
C GLN A 126 4.44 1.93 -24.44
N ASP A 127 3.18 2.26 -24.15
CA ASP A 127 2.62 3.61 -24.30
C ASP A 127 2.74 4.51 -23.05
N GLY A 128 3.35 4.05 -21.95
CA GLY A 128 3.33 4.83 -20.71
C GLY A 128 4.42 4.58 -19.69
N LEU A 129 5.69 4.52 -20.08
CA LEU A 129 6.86 4.38 -19.18
C LEU A 129 6.72 5.14 -17.84
N ALA A 130 7.19 4.50 -16.77
CA ALA A 130 7.35 5.16 -15.48
C ALA A 130 8.32 6.34 -15.61
N ALA A 131 7.92 7.50 -15.13
CA ALA A 131 8.67 8.74 -15.22
C ALA A 131 8.61 9.49 -13.90
N ARG A 132 9.61 10.33 -13.64
CA ARG A 132 9.73 11.12 -12.42
C ARG A 132 8.45 11.88 -12.09
N GLU A 133 7.94 12.66 -13.03
CA GLU A 133 6.73 13.48 -12.85
C GLU A 133 5.53 12.64 -12.38
N ARG A 134 5.34 11.45 -12.95
CA ARG A 134 4.22 10.56 -12.58
C ARG A 134 4.41 9.99 -11.19
N ALA A 135 5.64 9.60 -10.85
CA ALA A 135 5.99 9.08 -9.53
C ALA A 135 5.83 10.17 -8.46
N GLU A 136 6.32 11.38 -8.70
CA GLU A 136 6.16 12.54 -7.80
C GLU A 136 4.68 12.83 -7.56
N LYS A 137 3.85 12.90 -8.61
CA LYS A 137 2.43 13.20 -8.48
C LYS A 137 1.65 12.13 -7.72
N LEU A 138 1.98 10.86 -7.93
CA LEU A 138 1.31 9.79 -7.22
C LEU A 138 1.79 9.65 -5.77
N TYR A 139 3.07 9.91 -5.50
CA TYR A 139 3.62 9.98 -4.16
C TYR A 139 3.01 11.15 -3.36
N GLU A 140 2.86 12.32 -3.97
CA GLU A 140 2.16 13.48 -3.40
C GLU A 140 0.71 13.12 -3.06
N LEU A 141 -0.03 12.50 -3.99
CA LEU A 141 -1.40 12.02 -3.73
C LEU A 141 -1.46 11.00 -2.58
N ALA A 142 -0.49 10.09 -2.50
CA ALA A 142 -0.45 9.09 -1.44
C ALA A 142 -0.19 9.70 -0.07
N SER A 143 0.74 10.66 0.00
CA SER A 143 1.08 11.39 1.22
C SER A 143 -0.10 12.22 1.72
N GLU A 144 -0.74 12.98 0.84
CA GLU A 144 -1.94 13.78 1.15
C GLU A 144 -3.12 12.91 1.58
N THR A 145 -3.34 11.77 0.91
CA THR A 145 -4.41 10.83 1.29
C THR A 145 -4.12 10.20 2.65
N HIS A 146 -2.86 9.86 2.93
CA HIS A 146 -2.44 9.37 4.23
C HIS A 146 -2.76 10.38 5.33
N GLU A 147 -2.27 11.61 5.18
CA GLU A 147 -2.51 12.69 6.14
C GLU A 147 -4.01 12.95 6.36
N TYR A 148 -4.78 13.04 5.27
CA TYR A 148 -6.22 13.25 5.32
C TYR A 148 -6.94 12.16 6.14
N VAL A 149 -6.59 10.89 5.95
CA VAL A 149 -7.23 9.77 6.65
C VAL A 149 -6.81 9.72 8.13
N ILE A 150 -5.52 9.91 8.45
CA ILE A 150 -5.05 9.86 9.84
C ILE A 150 -5.60 11.01 10.67
N ASN A 151 -5.80 12.19 10.06
CA ASN A 151 -6.33 13.37 10.76
C ASN A 151 -7.78 13.20 11.24
N GLN A 152 -8.48 12.16 10.76
CA GLN A 152 -9.82 11.77 11.19
C GLN A 152 -9.83 10.61 12.19
N SER A 153 -8.66 10.13 12.63
CA SER A 153 -8.51 8.97 13.53
C SER A 153 -8.13 9.39 14.95
N ALA A 154 -8.64 8.64 15.94
CA ALA A 154 -8.21 8.77 17.33
C ALA A 154 -6.80 8.16 17.55
N LYS A 155 -6.37 7.25 16.67
CA LYS A 155 -5.08 6.57 16.66
C LYS A 155 -4.00 7.27 15.84
N LYS A 156 -4.17 8.55 15.49
CA LYS A 156 -3.16 9.31 14.72
C LYS A 156 -1.75 9.32 15.35
N HIS A 157 -1.67 9.16 16.67
CA HIS A 157 -0.42 9.10 17.42
C HIS A 157 0.40 7.82 17.16
N GLU A 158 -0.22 6.82 16.52
CA GLU A 158 0.44 5.59 16.07
C GLU A 158 1.12 5.73 14.70
N CYS A 159 0.91 6.86 14.02
CA CYS A 159 1.61 7.20 12.79
C CYS A 159 3.10 7.41 13.08
N ILE A 160 3.96 6.86 12.23
CA ILE A 160 5.42 6.91 12.36
C ILE A 160 6.08 7.65 11.18
N CYS A 161 5.31 8.41 10.40
CA CYS A 161 5.87 9.37 9.45
C CYS A 161 6.52 10.55 10.19
N GLU A 162 7.56 11.14 9.60
CA GLU A 162 8.26 12.32 10.13
C GLU A 162 7.51 13.63 9.84
#